data_AF-A0A8S3SFJ5-F1
#
_entry.id   AF-A0A8S3SFJ5-F1
#
_cell.length_a   1.000
_cell.length_b   1.000
_cell.length_c   1.000
_cell.angle_alpha   90.00
_cell.angle_beta   90.00
_cell.angle_gamma   90.00
#
_symmetry.space_group_name_H-M   'P 1'
#
loop_
_entity.id
_entity.type
_entity.pdbx_description
1 polymer ?
#
loop_
_entity_poly.entity_id
_entity_poly.type
_entity_poly.pdbx_seq_one_letter_code
_entity_poly.pdbx_strand_id
1 'polypeptide(L)'
;MASELARTLKCSGDEASDHLLNLSPFEMKTLLHHILSGKEFVIKAVHSEHEDESCLRVKSKKSQEEANQFARLSKSPQKKMLDLALSQPETEEEDIAMETDRQGQWLRRRRLDGALNRVPEGFYPRVWKVLSMCSGLSIEGKFLPNSLTREMTPGEFKFALRVETVLNTIPQPEYRQLMVEALIVLTMVSENEWSVKMDEIHVDKLVHEANALFIKDQDIPKESVKQCEGPTGICLHFYDSAPSGRFGTMSYLCRALANILHIPADHEGNVECNLS
;
A
#
# COMPACT_ATOMS: atom_id res chain seq x y z
N MET A 1 -6.13 -14.49 0.12
CA MET A 1 -5.48 -15.18 1.26
C MET A 1 -4.69 -16.39 0.79
N ALA A 2 -5.34 -17.38 0.16
CA ALA A 2 -4.66 -18.51 -0.46
C ALA A 2 -3.54 -18.09 -1.43
N SER A 3 -3.76 -17.07 -2.28
CA SER A 3 -2.72 -16.54 -3.17
C SER A 3 -1.50 -15.95 -2.44
N GLU A 4 -1.70 -15.35 -1.26
CA GLU A 4 -0.59 -14.84 -0.44
C GLU A 4 0.15 -15.97 0.29
N LEU A 5 -0.58 -17.01 0.71
CA LEU A 5 0.00 -18.21 1.30
C LEU A 5 0.81 -18.98 0.25
N ALA A 6 0.27 -19.17 -0.95
CA ALA A 6 0.93 -19.77 -2.11
C ALA A 6 2.25 -19.07 -2.43
N ARG A 7 2.25 -17.72 -2.46
CA ARG A 7 3.46 -16.94 -2.69
C ARG A 7 4.50 -17.10 -1.58
N THR A 8 4.05 -17.19 -0.32
CA THR A 8 4.95 -17.34 0.84
C THR A 8 5.57 -18.73 0.91
N LEU A 9 4.78 -19.77 0.60
CA LEU A 9 5.21 -21.18 0.61
C LEU A 9 5.81 -21.64 -0.73
N LYS A 10 5.78 -20.79 -1.76
CA LYS A 10 6.15 -21.13 -3.15
C LYS A 10 5.44 -22.41 -3.65
N CYS A 11 4.16 -22.56 -3.30
CA CYS A 11 3.31 -23.67 -3.73
C CYS A 11 2.20 -23.20 -4.66
N SER A 12 1.46 -24.14 -5.25
CA SER A 12 0.30 -23.82 -6.08
C SER A 12 -0.86 -23.23 -5.26
N GLY A 13 -1.81 -22.57 -5.93
CA GLY A 13 -2.98 -21.99 -5.26
C GLY A 13 -3.89 -23.03 -4.60
N ASP A 14 -3.96 -24.23 -5.17
CA ASP A 14 -4.77 -25.33 -4.66
C ASP A 14 -4.11 -25.95 -3.42
N GLU A 15 -2.82 -26.24 -3.48
CA GLU A 15 -2.04 -26.72 -2.31
C GLU A 15 -2.07 -25.70 -1.17
N ALA A 16 -1.95 -24.40 -1.48
CA ALA A 16 -2.10 -23.35 -0.49
C ALA A 16 -3.49 -23.33 0.16
N SER A 17 -4.53 -23.64 -0.60
CA SER A 17 -5.90 -23.70 -0.09
C SER A 17 -6.07 -24.90 0.83
N ASP A 18 -5.58 -26.08 0.44
CA ASP A 18 -5.60 -27.29 1.25
C ASP A 18 -4.83 -27.12 2.56
N HIS A 19 -3.63 -26.54 2.48
CA HIS A 19 -2.84 -26.19 3.66
C HIS A 19 -3.58 -25.24 4.60
N LEU A 20 -4.27 -24.23 4.07
CA LEU A 20 -5.03 -23.29 4.87
C LEU A 20 -6.25 -23.94 5.54
N LEU A 21 -6.90 -24.90 4.88
CA LEU A 21 -8.04 -25.63 5.41
C LEU A 21 -7.63 -26.64 6.51
N ASN A 22 -6.42 -27.16 6.44
CA ASN A 22 -5.87 -28.12 7.42
C ASN A 22 -5.21 -27.45 8.65
N LEU A 23 -5.18 -26.12 8.74
CA LEU A 23 -4.64 -25.42 9.92
C LEU A 23 -5.58 -25.55 11.12
N SER A 24 -4.99 -25.70 12.32
CA SER A 24 -5.76 -25.55 13.55
C SER A 24 -6.32 -24.12 13.70
N PRO A 25 -7.43 -23.91 14.43
CA PRO A 25 -8.00 -22.57 14.63
C PRO A 25 -7.01 -21.54 15.20
N PHE A 26 -6.08 -21.98 16.05
CA PHE A 26 -5.03 -21.14 16.62
C PHE A 26 -4.00 -20.71 15.56
N GLU A 27 -3.56 -21.63 14.71
CA GLU A 27 -2.61 -21.35 13.63
C GLU A 27 -3.24 -20.49 12.55
N MET A 28 -4.50 -20.75 12.19
CA MET A 28 -5.25 -19.93 11.25
C MET A 28 -5.38 -18.49 11.76
N LYS A 29 -5.78 -18.29 13.03
CA LYS A 29 -5.84 -16.95 13.64
C LYS A 29 -4.47 -16.27 13.60
N THR A 30 -3.42 -17.00 13.93
CA THR A 30 -2.05 -16.48 13.94
C THR A 30 -1.62 -16.06 12.54
N LEU A 31 -1.84 -16.92 11.54
CA LEU A 31 -1.55 -16.63 10.14
C LEU A 31 -2.31 -15.40 9.64
N LEU A 32 -3.62 -15.34 9.90
CA LEU A 32 -4.47 -14.21 9.52
C LEU A 32 -3.96 -12.91 10.14
N HIS A 33 -3.61 -12.92 11.42
CA HIS A 33 -3.05 -11.76 12.09
C HIS A 33 -1.77 -11.27 11.40
N HIS A 34 -0.87 -12.18 10.99
CA HIS A 34 0.36 -11.77 10.30
C HIS A 34 0.11 -11.24 8.88
N ILE A 35 -0.74 -11.92 8.10
CA ILE A 35 -1.11 -11.48 6.75
C ILE A 35 -1.77 -10.10 6.81
N LEU A 36 -2.79 -9.93 7.65
CA LEU A 36 -3.58 -8.70 7.73
C LEU A 36 -2.84 -7.54 8.40
N SER A 37 -1.86 -7.82 9.27
CA SER A 37 -1.01 -6.81 9.88
C SER A 37 0.12 -6.37 8.93
N GLY A 38 0.32 -7.04 7.78
CA GLY A 38 1.45 -6.81 6.90
C GLY A 38 2.81 -7.08 7.56
N LYS A 39 2.83 -7.84 8.67
CA LYS A 39 4.06 -8.27 9.33
C LYS A 39 4.65 -9.44 8.55
N GLU A 40 5.97 -9.50 8.46
CA GLU A 40 6.64 -10.67 7.93
C GLU A 40 6.48 -11.86 8.87
N PHE A 41 6.24 -13.02 8.28
CA PHE A 41 6.12 -14.27 8.99
C PHE A 41 6.81 -15.36 8.20
N VAL A 42 7.45 -16.28 8.90
CA VAL A 42 8.01 -17.49 8.31
C VAL A 42 7.08 -18.63 8.67
N ILE A 43 6.57 -19.32 7.65
CA ILE A 43 5.88 -20.60 7.85
C ILE A 43 6.94 -21.69 7.71
N LYS A 44 7.16 -22.48 8.77
CA LYS A 44 7.94 -23.72 8.67
C LYS A 44 6.96 -24.89 8.54
N ALA A 45 7.06 -25.64 7.45
CA ALA A 45 6.46 -26.97 7.38
C ALA A 45 7.26 -27.90 8.30
N VAL A 46 6.62 -28.39 9.35
CA VAL A 46 7.20 -29.43 10.21
C VAL A 46 6.68 -30.76 9.68
N HIS A 47 7.59 -31.59 9.17
CA HIS A 47 7.27 -33.00 8.94
C HIS A 47 7.36 -33.71 10.29
N SER A 48 6.23 -34.21 10.79
CA SER A 48 6.24 -35.16 11.91
C SER A 48 6.60 -36.53 11.34
N GLU A 49 7.59 -37.21 11.93
CA GLU A 49 7.95 -38.60 11.55
C GLU A 49 6.90 -39.63 12.00
N HIS A 50 5.84 -39.17 12.67
CA HIS A 50 4.68 -39.96 13.05
C HIS A 50 3.42 -39.20 12.61
N GLU A 51 2.67 -39.82 11.71
CA GLU A 51 1.44 -39.36 11.03
C GLU A 51 1.70 -38.50 9.77
N ASP A 52 1.10 -38.92 8.65
CA ASP A 52 1.13 -38.29 7.31
C ASP A 52 0.41 -36.92 7.29
N GLU A 53 0.66 -36.05 8.28
CA GLU A 53 0.14 -34.67 8.33
C GLU A 53 1.29 -33.66 8.38
N SER A 54 1.40 -32.85 7.33
CA SER A 54 2.29 -31.69 7.30
C SER A 54 1.73 -30.58 8.19
N CYS A 55 2.29 -30.40 9.40
CA CYS A 55 1.87 -29.34 10.31
C CYS A 55 2.64 -28.03 10.00
N LEU A 56 1.93 -26.94 9.73
CA LEU A 56 2.51 -25.65 9.40
C LEU A 56 2.61 -24.76 10.65
N ARG A 57 3.84 -24.55 11.15
CA ARG A 57 4.06 -23.67 12.30
C ARG A 57 4.41 -22.25 11.85
N VAL A 58 3.52 -21.32 12.16
CA VAL A 58 3.72 -19.87 11.91
C VAL A 58 4.59 -19.27 13.02
N LYS A 59 5.73 -18.69 12.67
CA LYS A 59 6.53 -17.86 13.58
C LYS A 59 6.65 -16.45 13.02
N SER A 60 6.44 -15.44 13.87
CA SER A 60 6.80 -14.06 13.55
C SER A 60 8.32 -13.98 13.37
N LYS A 61 8.80 -13.31 12.32
CA LYS A 61 10.15 -12.75 12.38
C LYS A 61 10.09 -11.64 13.43
N LYS A 62 10.79 -11.79 14.56
CA LYS A 62 11.06 -10.64 15.41
C LYS A 62 12.06 -9.78 14.65
N SER A 63 11.61 -8.69 14.04
CA SER A 63 12.49 -7.57 13.71
C SER A 63 13.04 -7.05 15.04
N GLN A 64 14.22 -7.53 15.45
CA GLN A 64 14.90 -7.04 16.66
C GLN A 64 15.35 -5.57 16.54
N GLU A 65 15.12 -4.91 15.41
CA GLU A 65 15.56 -3.53 15.17
C GLU A 65 14.50 -2.45 15.47
N GLU A 66 13.20 -2.74 15.43
CA GLU A 66 12.18 -1.70 15.63
C GLU A 66 11.92 -1.36 17.11
N ALA A 67 12.30 -2.25 18.04
CA ALA A 67 12.16 -2.00 19.48
C ALA A 67 13.26 -1.07 20.07
N ASN A 68 14.35 -0.82 19.33
CA ASN A 68 15.51 -0.09 19.85
C ASN A 68 15.68 1.35 19.32
N GLN A 69 14.79 1.83 18.44
CA GLN A 69 14.90 3.20 17.91
C GLN A 69 14.12 4.26 18.71
N PHE A 70 13.16 3.85 19.56
CA PHE A 70 12.41 4.78 20.43
C PHE A 70 12.99 4.95 21.84
N ALA A 71 14.05 4.21 22.21
CA ALA A 71 14.65 4.26 23.55
C ALA A 71 16.00 4.98 23.62
N ARG A 72 16.44 5.69 22.58
CA ARG A 72 17.75 6.39 22.52
C ARG A 72 17.69 7.92 22.64
N LEU A 73 16.76 8.45 23.43
CA LEU A 73 16.75 9.86 23.83
C LEU A 73 16.52 10.00 25.35
N SER A 74 17.37 9.40 26.17
CA SER A 74 17.54 9.81 27.57
C SER A 74 18.76 9.14 28.24
N LYS A 75 19.75 9.97 28.59
CA LYS A 75 20.79 9.83 29.63
C LYS A 75 22.13 9.15 29.31
N SER A 76 23.15 9.87 29.79
CA SER A 76 24.61 9.76 29.67
C SER A 76 25.24 8.58 30.45
N PRO A 77 26.57 8.33 30.33
CA PRO A 77 27.22 7.05 30.51
C PRO A 77 27.70 6.80 31.94
N GLN A 78 27.66 5.55 32.40
CA GLN A 78 28.65 4.89 33.29
C GLN A 78 28.11 3.55 33.81
N LYS A 79 28.67 2.43 33.32
CA LYS A 79 29.33 1.36 34.12
C LYS A 79 29.44 0.06 33.34
N LYS A 80 30.66 -0.48 33.40
CA LYS A 80 31.14 -1.77 32.91
C LYS A 80 30.43 -2.94 33.61
N MET A 81 30.34 -4.08 32.92
CA MET A 81 31.06 -5.34 33.25
C MET A 81 30.18 -6.60 33.11
N LEU A 82 30.78 -7.64 32.48
CA LEU A 82 30.37 -9.06 32.40
C LEU A 82 29.11 -9.32 31.54
N ASP A 83 29.16 -10.12 30.48
CA ASP A 83 29.50 -11.54 30.52
C ASP A 83 29.99 -12.08 29.16
N LEU A 84 30.88 -13.06 29.21
CA LEU A 84 31.62 -13.67 28.10
C LEU A 84 31.17 -15.12 27.93
N ALA A 85 31.18 -15.61 26.67
CA ALA A 85 30.94 -16.99 26.19
C ALA A 85 29.48 -17.22 25.72
N LEU A 86 29.21 -17.65 24.48
CA LEU A 86 29.90 -18.62 23.64
C LEU A 86 29.75 -18.27 22.15
N SER A 87 30.86 -18.30 21.43
CA SER A 87 30.96 -18.23 19.97
C SER A 87 30.62 -19.57 19.32
N GLN A 88 29.78 -19.55 18.28
CA GLN A 88 29.84 -20.49 17.16
C GLN A 88 29.72 -19.71 15.84
N PRO A 89 30.39 -20.15 14.76
CA PRO A 89 30.75 -19.29 13.64
C PRO A 89 29.55 -19.02 12.74
N GLU A 90 29.27 -17.74 12.52
CA GLU A 90 28.31 -17.26 11.54
C GLU A 90 28.88 -17.56 10.14
N THR A 91 28.21 -18.44 9.41
CA THR A 91 28.38 -18.62 7.97
C THR A 91 28.01 -17.31 7.28
N GLU A 92 28.96 -16.77 6.51
CA GLU A 92 28.91 -15.54 5.70
C GLU A 92 27.85 -15.57 4.56
N GLU A 93 26.81 -16.41 4.66
CA GLU A 93 25.71 -16.52 3.69
C GLU A 93 24.46 -15.71 4.09
N GLU A 94 24.38 -15.18 5.31
CA GLU A 94 23.19 -14.47 5.81
C GLU A 94 23.06 -13.02 5.28
N ASP A 95 24.17 -12.38 4.85
CA ASP A 95 24.15 -10.97 4.44
C ASP A 95 23.52 -10.72 3.06
N ILE A 96 23.47 -11.73 2.17
CA ILE A 96 22.84 -11.59 0.83
C ILE A 96 21.30 -11.72 0.92
N ALA A 97 20.77 -12.33 1.98
CA ALA A 97 19.32 -12.52 2.14
C ALA A 97 18.58 -11.27 2.64
N MET A 98 19.27 -10.34 3.32
CA MET A 98 18.63 -9.19 3.98
C MET A 98 18.12 -8.09 3.02
N GLU A 99 18.67 -7.94 1.82
CA GLU A 99 18.21 -6.92 0.86
C GLU A 99 16.98 -7.33 0.05
N THR A 100 16.77 -8.64 -0.17
CA THR A 100 15.61 -9.15 -0.92
C THR A 100 14.31 -9.16 -0.11
N ASP A 101 14.38 -9.07 1.21
CA ASP A 101 13.25 -9.24 2.13
C ASP A 101 12.27 -8.04 2.11
N ARG A 102 12.73 -6.85 1.69
CA ARG A 102 11.91 -5.62 1.64
C ARG A 102 11.20 -5.40 0.30
N GLN A 103 11.62 -6.08 -0.76
CA GLN A 103 11.04 -5.91 -2.09
C GLN A 103 9.67 -6.60 -2.17
N GLY A 104 8.65 -5.88 -2.63
CA GLY A 104 7.28 -6.35 -2.74
C GLY A 104 6.42 -6.11 -1.50
N GLN A 105 6.96 -5.47 -0.44
CA GLN A 105 6.21 -5.25 0.81
C GLN A 105 5.00 -4.34 0.60
N TRP A 106 5.15 -3.24 -0.14
CA TRP A 106 4.07 -2.29 -0.37
C TRP A 106 3.10 -2.81 -1.43
N LEU A 107 3.61 -3.46 -2.48
CA LEU A 107 2.78 -4.13 -3.47
C LEU A 107 1.87 -5.17 -2.79
N ARG A 108 2.43 -5.97 -1.87
CA ARG A 108 1.66 -6.92 -1.05
C ARG A 108 0.59 -6.22 -0.21
N ARG A 109 0.95 -5.15 0.52
CA ARG A 109 0.01 -4.39 1.35
C ARG A 109 -1.15 -3.85 0.50
N ARG A 110 -0.85 -3.25 -0.67
CA ARG A 110 -1.86 -2.76 -1.60
C ARG A 110 -2.78 -3.87 -2.12
N ARG A 111 -2.24 -5.04 -2.45
CA ARG A 111 -3.06 -6.19 -2.87
C ARG A 111 -4.02 -6.65 -1.77
N LEU A 112 -3.55 -6.69 -0.52
CA LEU A 112 -4.37 -7.07 0.63
C LEU A 112 -5.46 -6.04 0.92
N ASP A 113 -5.08 -4.77 1.04
CA ASP A 113 -6.02 -3.69 1.34
C ASP A 113 -7.00 -3.50 0.19
N GLY A 114 -6.56 -3.64 -1.06
CA GLY A 114 -7.39 -3.61 -2.25
C GLY A 114 -8.41 -4.73 -2.26
N ALA A 115 -7.99 -5.98 -2.03
CA ALA A 115 -8.87 -7.14 -2.01
C ALA A 115 -9.92 -7.07 -0.88
N LEU A 116 -9.60 -6.38 0.22
CA LEU A 116 -10.49 -6.19 1.37
C LEU A 116 -11.28 -4.87 1.33
N ASN A 117 -11.14 -4.08 0.26
CA ASN A 117 -11.71 -2.72 0.15
C ASN A 117 -11.43 -1.83 1.37
N ARG A 118 -10.24 -2.00 1.96
CA ARG A 118 -9.80 -1.17 3.08
C ARG A 118 -9.48 0.22 2.60
N VAL A 119 -9.97 1.21 3.33
CA VAL A 119 -9.73 2.62 3.09
C VAL A 119 -9.38 3.31 4.42
N PRO A 120 -8.68 4.45 4.41
CA PRO A 120 -8.41 5.21 5.62
C PRO A 120 -9.71 5.66 6.32
N GLU A 121 -9.61 5.93 7.62
CA GLU A 121 -10.73 6.48 8.38
C GLU A 121 -11.23 7.80 7.79
N GLY A 122 -12.55 8.01 7.79
CA GLY A 122 -13.18 9.20 7.22
C GLY A 122 -12.98 9.35 5.70
N PHE A 123 -12.58 8.31 4.98
CA PHE A 123 -12.41 8.35 3.52
C PHE A 123 -13.67 8.83 2.79
N TYR A 124 -14.81 8.16 2.98
CA TYR A 124 -16.05 8.49 2.25
C TYR A 124 -16.57 9.92 2.52
N PRO A 125 -16.65 10.41 3.77
CA PRO A 125 -17.00 11.81 4.02
C PRO A 125 -16.08 12.82 3.31
N ARG A 126 -14.77 12.52 3.24
CA ARG A 126 -13.81 13.39 2.54
C ARG A 126 -13.99 13.34 1.02
N VAL A 127 -14.21 12.15 0.45
CA VAL A 127 -14.52 12.01 -0.99
C VAL A 127 -15.82 12.73 -1.36
N TRP A 128 -16.83 12.70 -0.49
CA TRP A 128 -18.05 13.49 -0.66
C TRP A 128 -17.74 14.99 -0.75
N LYS A 129 -16.84 15.50 0.11
CA LYS A 129 -16.41 16.90 0.08
C LYS A 129 -15.75 17.24 -1.27
N VAL A 130 -14.84 16.40 -1.76
CA VAL A 130 -14.23 16.55 -3.09
C VAL A 130 -15.29 16.60 -4.18
N LEU A 131 -16.22 15.64 -4.17
CA LEU A 131 -17.27 15.53 -5.18
C LEU A 131 -18.19 16.77 -5.20
N SER A 132 -18.37 17.45 -4.07
CA SER A 132 -19.19 18.66 -4.01
C SER A 132 -18.56 19.87 -4.72
N MET A 133 -17.24 19.84 -4.95
CA MET A 133 -16.48 20.93 -5.58
C MET A 133 -16.11 20.66 -7.04
N CYS A 134 -16.35 19.45 -7.55
CA CYS A 134 -16.16 19.13 -8.96
C CYS A 134 -17.48 18.75 -9.63
N SER A 135 -17.49 18.73 -10.96
CA SER A 135 -18.66 18.28 -11.75
C SER A 135 -18.93 16.77 -11.58
N GLY A 136 -17.87 16.01 -11.33
CA GLY A 136 -17.92 14.59 -11.02
C GLY A 136 -16.52 13.96 -11.00
N LEU A 137 -16.45 12.72 -10.52
CA LEU A 137 -15.23 11.92 -10.51
C LEU A 137 -15.36 10.78 -11.52
N SER A 138 -14.39 10.67 -12.42
CA SER A 138 -14.26 9.56 -13.36
C SER A 138 -13.24 8.56 -12.82
N ILE A 139 -13.66 7.31 -12.63
CA ILE A 139 -12.80 6.22 -12.14
C ILE A 139 -12.99 5.03 -13.10
N GLU A 140 -11.96 4.71 -13.89
CA GLU A 140 -11.97 3.57 -14.82
C GLU A 140 -13.23 3.52 -15.70
N GLY A 141 -13.56 4.66 -16.34
CA GLY A 141 -14.75 4.77 -17.20
C GLY A 141 -16.11 4.76 -16.47
N LYS A 142 -16.14 4.67 -15.14
CA LYS A 142 -17.35 4.89 -14.32
C LYS A 142 -17.37 6.32 -13.80
N PHE A 143 -18.52 6.96 -13.93
CA PHE A 143 -18.72 8.35 -13.52
C PHE A 143 -19.53 8.44 -12.21
N LEU A 144 -18.99 9.17 -11.25
CA LEU A 144 -19.65 9.61 -10.03
C LEU A 144 -20.07 11.07 -10.19
N PRO A 145 -21.36 11.36 -10.44
CA PRO A 145 -21.83 12.73 -10.64
C PRO A 145 -21.93 13.51 -9.33
N ASN A 146 -21.72 14.83 -9.39
CA ASN A 146 -21.93 15.74 -8.26
C ASN A 146 -23.35 15.67 -7.66
N SER A 147 -24.36 15.30 -8.45
CA SER A 147 -25.76 15.18 -8.00
C SER A 147 -25.91 14.28 -6.77
N LEU A 148 -25.04 13.28 -6.61
CA LEU A 148 -25.02 12.39 -5.44
C LEU A 148 -24.86 13.16 -4.12
N THR A 149 -24.16 14.30 -4.14
CA THR A 149 -23.97 15.15 -2.94
C THR A 149 -25.23 15.91 -2.54
N ARG A 150 -26.19 16.08 -3.46
CA ARG A 150 -27.50 16.70 -3.17
C ARG A 150 -28.52 15.69 -2.67
N GLU A 151 -28.34 14.43 -3.04
CA GLU A 151 -29.25 13.33 -2.69
C GLU A 151 -28.86 12.63 -1.38
N MET A 152 -27.58 12.70 -0.99
CA MET A 152 -27.01 11.95 0.14
C MET A 152 -26.07 12.81 0.97
N THR A 153 -26.01 12.58 2.28
CA THR A 153 -25.08 13.25 3.20
C THR A 153 -23.71 12.54 3.29
N PRO A 154 -22.62 13.23 3.68
CA PRO A 154 -21.27 12.65 3.70
C PRO A 154 -21.09 11.44 4.63
N GLY A 155 -21.95 11.28 5.64
CA GLY A 155 -21.93 10.16 6.58
C GLY A 155 -22.87 9.01 6.23
N GLU A 156 -23.65 9.11 5.16
CA GLU A 156 -24.62 8.08 4.79
C GLU A 156 -23.95 6.85 4.16
N PHE A 157 -24.36 5.67 4.61
CA PHE A 157 -23.89 4.40 4.06
C PHE A 157 -24.17 4.26 2.57
N LYS A 158 -25.25 4.86 2.07
CA LYS A 158 -25.64 4.82 0.66
C LYS A 158 -24.60 5.48 -0.25
N PHE A 159 -24.02 6.60 0.19
CA PHE A 159 -22.94 7.26 -0.52
C PHE A 159 -21.68 6.38 -0.54
N ALA A 160 -21.30 5.84 0.63
CA ALA A 160 -20.15 4.95 0.75
C ALA A 160 -20.26 3.73 -0.18
N LEU A 161 -21.42 3.05 -0.18
CA LEU A 161 -21.70 1.93 -1.09
C LEU A 161 -21.56 2.32 -2.56
N ARG A 162 -21.97 3.54 -2.93
CA ARG A 162 -21.88 3.99 -4.33
C ARG A 162 -20.43 4.17 -4.76
N VAL A 163 -19.61 4.80 -3.92
CA VAL A 163 -18.16 4.94 -4.16
C VAL A 163 -17.49 3.57 -4.19
N GLU A 164 -17.82 2.69 -3.24
CA GLU A 164 -17.27 1.33 -3.17
C GLU A 164 -17.64 0.51 -4.41
N THR A 165 -18.88 0.59 -4.88
CA THR A 165 -19.33 -0.08 -6.11
C THR A 165 -18.49 0.33 -7.32
N VAL A 166 -18.13 1.61 -7.41
CA VAL A 166 -17.26 2.13 -8.47
C VAL A 166 -15.83 1.62 -8.30
N LEU A 167 -15.25 1.66 -7.09
CA LEU A 167 -13.90 1.11 -6.86
C LEU A 167 -13.83 -0.41 -7.09
N ASN A 168 -14.93 -1.13 -6.84
CA ASN A 168 -15.04 -2.57 -7.06
C ASN A 168 -15.09 -2.96 -8.54
N THR A 169 -15.30 -2.02 -9.47
CA THR A 169 -15.21 -2.36 -10.90
C THR A 169 -13.78 -2.59 -11.35
N ILE A 170 -12.80 -2.05 -10.62
CA ILE A 170 -11.37 -2.26 -10.88
C ILE A 170 -11.01 -3.70 -10.49
N PRO A 171 -10.56 -4.56 -11.42
CA PRO A 171 -10.28 -5.96 -11.10
C PRO A 171 -8.98 -6.15 -10.31
N GLN A 172 -7.98 -5.29 -10.51
CA GLN A 172 -6.68 -5.41 -9.82
C GLN A 172 -6.68 -4.70 -8.47
N PRO A 173 -6.49 -5.43 -7.34
CA PRO A 173 -6.55 -4.82 -6.02
C PRO A 173 -5.43 -3.80 -5.77
N GLU A 174 -4.22 -4.01 -6.31
CA GLU A 174 -3.12 -3.05 -6.21
C GLU A 174 -3.44 -1.70 -6.88
N TYR A 175 -4.12 -1.73 -8.02
CA TYR A 175 -4.56 -0.53 -8.72
C TYR A 175 -5.71 0.16 -8.01
N ARG A 176 -6.65 -0.60 -7.45
CA ARG A 176 -7.71 -0.07 -6.59
C ARG A 176 -7.15 0.73 -5.42
N GLN A 177 -6.07 0.26 -4.79
CA GLN A 177 -5.42 1.03 -3.71
C GLN A 177 -4.72 2.29 -4.20
N LEU A 178 -4.08 2.28 -5.37
CA LEU A 178 -3.56 3.53 -5.96
C LEU A 178 -4.69 4.54 -6.25
N MET A 179 -5.88 4.08 -6.65
CA MET A 179 -7.05 4.97 -6.79
C MET A 179 -7.52 5.55 -5.45
N VAL A 180 -7.51 4.74 -4.38
CA VAL A 180 -7.81 5.22 -3.03
C VAL A 180 -6.78 6.27 -2.60
N GLU A 181 -5.49 6.03 -2.80
CA GLU A 181 -4.42 6.99 -2.51
C GLU A 181 -4.60 8.29 -3.32
N ALA A 182 -4.91 8.20 -4.62
CA ALA A 182 -5.17 9.35 -5.47
C ALA A 182 -6.40 10.16 -5.01
N LEU A 183 -7.48 9.49 -4.62
CA LEU A 183 -8.65 10.14 -4.03
C LEU A 183 -8.29 10.83 -2.70
N ILE A 184 -7.45 10.23 -1.86
CA ILE A 184 -6.96 10.89 -0.64
C ILE A 184 -6.17 12.16 -0.98
N VAL A 185 -5.30 12.14 -1.99
CA VAL A 185 -4.59 13.35 -2.41
C VAL A 185 -5.57 14.44 -2.89
N LEU A 186 -6.62 14.07 -3.62
CA LEU A 186 -7.70 15.00 -4.00
C LEU A 186 -8.41 15.60 -2.77
N THR A 187 -8.55 14.82 -1.68
CA THR A 187 -9.15 15.35 -0.45
C THR A 187 -8.29 16.42 0.23
N MET A 188 -6.97 16.39 0.07
CA MET A 188 -6.09 17.43 0.61
C MET A 188 -6.36 18.78 -0.05
N VAL A 189 -6.60 18.80 -1.37
CA VAL A 189 -6.98 20.03 -2.09
C VAL A 189 -8.34 20.54 -1.61
N SER A 190 -9.23 19.63 -1.25
CA SER A 190 -10.57 19.96 -0.74
C SER A 190 -10.56 20.65 0.63
N GLU A 191 -9.49 20.45 1.41
CA GLU A 191 -9.32 21.02 2.74
C GLU A 191 -8.78 22.46 2.67
N ASN A 192 -8.05 22.81 1.61
CA ASN A 192 -7.43 24.13 1.41
C ASN A 192 -8.37 25.17 0.76
N GLU A 193 -9.68 24.98 0.85
CA GLU A 193 -10.74 25.91 0.36
C GLU A 193 -10.48 26.50 -1.03
N TRP A 194 -10.10 25.66 -1.99
CA TRP A 194 -9.92 26.09 -3.37
C TRP A 194 -11.25 26.64 -3.94
N SER A 195 -11.31 27.93 -4.19
CA SER A 195 -12.55 28.64 -4.60
C SER A 195 -12.99 28.38 -6.05
N VAL A 196 -12.28 27.51 -6.78
CA VAL A 196 -12.59 27.20 -8.18
C VAL A 196 -13.35 25.87 -8.26
N LYS A 197 -14.56 25.91 -8.82
CA LYS A 197 -15.27 24.70 -9.21
C LYS A 197 -14.46 23.96 -10.27
N MET A 198 -14.09 22.72 -9.98
CA MET A 198 -13.37 21.88 -10.92
C MET A 198 -14.37 21.22 -11.87
N ASP A 199 -13.91 20.96 -13.09
CA ASP A 199 -14.68 20.18 -14.06
C ASP A 199 -14.65 18.68 -13.69
N GLU A 200 -14.85 17.79 -14.65
CA GLU A 200 -14.68 16.35 -14.43
C GLU A 200 -13.21 16.03 -14.10
N ILE A 201 -12.99 15.36 -12.96
CA ILE A 201 -11.66 14.89 -12.57
C ILE A 201 -11.53 13.41 -12.92
N HIS A 202 -10.60 13.08 -13.81
CA HIS A 202 -10.23 11.71 -14.16
C HIS A 202 -9.15 11.20 -13.21
N VAL A 203 -9.54 10.32 -12.28
CA VAL A 203 -8.62 9.79 -11.26
C VAL A 203 -7.61 8.82 -11.89
N ASP A 204 -8.01 8.11 -12.95
CA ASP A 204 -7.12 7.27 -13.75
C ASP A 204 -5.96 8.06 -14.36
N LYS A 205 -6.24 9.19 -15.02
CA LYS A 205 -5.22 10.07 -15.61
C LYS A 205 -4.24 10.59 -14.55
N LEU A 206 -4.74 10.90 -13.36
CA LEU A 206 -3.90 11.34 -12.23
C LEU A 206 -2.88 10.26 -11.82
N VAL A 207 -3.31 9.00 -11.71
CA VAL A 207 -2.42 7.89 -11.36
C VAL A 207 -1.40 7.62 -12.49
N HIS A 208 -1.82 7.69 -13.75
CA HIS A 208 -0.93 7.53 -14.89
C HIS A 208 0.13 8.64 -14.99
N GLU A 209 -0.25 9.89 -14.77
CA GLU A 209 0.68 11.02 -14.74
C GLU A 209 1.68 10.87 -13.59
N ALA A 210 1.23 10.46 -12.41
CA ALA A 210 2.12 10.17 -11.28
C ALA A 210 3.14 9.06 -11.60
N ASN A 211 2.69 7.99 -12.27
CA ASN A 211 3.57 6.92 -12.74
C ASN A 211 4.58 7.41 -13.80
N ALA A 212 4.17 8.30 -14.71
CA ALA A 212 5.07 8.90 -15.69
C ALA A 212 6.16 9.75 -15.02
N LEU A 213 5.80 10.55 -14.01
CA LEU A 213 6.75 11.30 -13.19
C LEU A 213 7.70 10.38 -12.43
N PHE A 214 7.19 9.28 -11.87
CA PHE A 214 8.02 8.27 -11.20
C PHE A 214 9.05 7.66 -12.15
N ILE A 215 8.63 7.20 -13.33
CA ILE A 215 9.53 6.60 -14.34
C ILE A 215 10.62 7.60 -14.74
N LYS A 216 10.26 8.88 -14.91
CA LYS A 216 11.21 9.95 -15.27
C LYS A 216 12.23 10.20 -14.17
N ASP A 217 11.80 10.29 -12.91
CA ASP A 217 12.69 10.58 -11.78
C ASP A 217 13.62 9.41 -11.42
N GLN A 218 13.17 8.17 -11.67
CA GLN A 218 13.98 6.97 -11.43
C GLN A 218 14.95 6.66 -12.60
N ASP A 219 14.98 7.51 -13.63
CA ASP A 219 15.79 7.36 -14.85
C ASP A 219 15.71 5.96 -15.47
N ILE A 220 14.51 5.35 -15.43
CA ILE A 220 14.29 4.00 -15.93
C ILE A 220 14.37 4.04 -17.46
N PRO A 221 15.30 3.31 -18.10
CA PRO A 221 15.41 3.29 -19.56
C PRO A 221 14.11 2.82 -20.19
N LYS A 222 13.69 3.44 -21.31
CA LYS A 222 12.44 3.10 -22.02
C LYS A 222 12.32 1.62 -22.40
N GLU A 223 13.45 0.94 -22.60
CA GLU A 223 13.52 -0.50 -22.86
C GLU A 223 13.17 -1.33 -21.62
N SER A 224 13.62 -0.90 -20.44
CA SER A 224 13.31 -1.49 -19.14
C SER A 224 11.88 -1.16 -18.66
N VAL A 225 11.27 -0.08 -19.15
CA VAL A 225 9.87 0.28 -18.83
C VAL A 225 8.91 -0.85 -19.20
N LYS A 226 9.14 -1.54 -20.33
CA LYS A 226 8.33 -2.70 -20.74
C LYS A 226 8.55 -3.92 -19.85
N GLN A 227 9.72 -4.07 -19.24
CA GLN A 227 10.01 -5.16 -18.31
C GLN A 227 9.40 -4.91 -16.91
N CYS A 228 9.19 -3.66 -16.54
CA CYS A 228 8.51 -3.30 -15.30
C CYS A 228 7.03 -2.94 -15.48
N GLU A 229 6.44 -3.16 -16.66
CA GLU A 229 5.02 -2.86 -16.91
C GLU A 229 4.15 -3.81 -16.08
N GLY A 230 3.53 -3.26 -15.04
CA GLY A 230 2.56 -3.94 -14.21
C GLY A 230 1.17 -3.88 -14.84
N PRO A 231 0.16 -4.39 -14.11
CA PRO A 231 -1.22 -4.30 -14.56
C PRO A 231 -1.62 -2.85 -14.85
N THR A 232 -2.55 -2.65 -15.79
CA THR A 232 -3.06 -1.32 -16.17
C THR A 232 -1.99 -0.34 -16.68
N GLY A 233 -0.81 -0.80 -17.10
CA GLY A 233 0.24 0.06 -17.67
C GLY A 233 0.99 0.91 -16.62
N ILE A 234 0.93 0.52 -15.35
CA ILE A 234 1.63 1.18 -14.23
C ILE A 234 2.88 0.37 -13.87
N CYS A 235 3.99 1.03 -13.57
CA CYS A 235 5.24 0.36 -13.23
C CYS A 235 5.11 -0.49 -11.94
N LEU A 236 5.61 -1.72 -11.95
CA LEU A 236 5.65 -2.61 -10.78
C LEU A 236 6.40 -1.97 -9.60
N HIS A 237 7.46 -1.23 -9.86
CA HIS A 237 8.19 -0.50 -8.82
C HIS A 237 7.38 0.65 -8.22
N PHE A 238 6.48 1.26 -8.99
CA PHE A 238 5.56 2.26 -8.47
C PHE A 238 4.53 1.62 -7.53
N TYR A 239 3.99 0.45 -7.90
CA TYR A 239 3.13 -0.34 -6.99
C TYR A 239 3.83 -0.82 -5.73
N ASP A 240 5.16 -0.89 -5.72
CA ASP A 240 5.95 -1.27 -4.55
C ASP A 240 6.61 -0.09 -3.81
N SER A 241 6.34 1.13 -4.26
CA SER A 241 6.83 2.33 -3.58
C SER A 241 6.01 2.62 -2.33
N ALA A 242 6.67 3.07 -1.25
CA ALA A 242 5.97 3.47 -0.04
C ALA A 242 4.96 4.61 -0.32
N PRO A 243 3.84 4.71 0.41
CA PRO A 243 2.90 5.83 0.25
C PRO A 243 3.56 7.16 0.60
N SER A 244 4.37 7.20 1.67
CA SER A 244 5.03 8.40 2.16
C SER A 244 6.52 8.44 1.83
N GLY A 245 7.11 9.63 1.89
CA GLY A 245 8.54 9.86 1.65
C GLY A 245 8.79 10.58 0.33
N ARG A 246 10.01 11.07 0.12
CA ARG A 246 10.38 11.91 -1.04
C ARG A 246 10.08 11.27 -2.40
N PHE A 247 10.25 9.94 -2.47
CA PHE A 247 9.98 9.13 -3.66
C PHE A 247 8.75 8.21 -3.46
N GLY A 248 7.87 8.56 -2.53
CA GLY A 248 6.65 7.80 -2.25
C GLY A 248 5.54 8.10 -3.26
N THR A 249 4.57 7.19 -3.37
CA THR A 249 3.45 7.33 -4.33
C THR A 249 2.63 8.58 -4.08
N MET A 250 2.39 8.97 -2.83
CA MET A 250 1.66 10.20 -2.50
C MET A 250 2.37 11.45 -3.01
N SER A 251 3.71 11.51 -2.95
CA SER A 251 4.47 12.65 -3.46
C SER A 251 4.34 12.80 -4.98
N TYR A 252 4.36 11.68 -5.72
CA TYR A 252 4.13 11.70 -7.16
C TYR A 252 2.68 12.04 -7.51
N LEU A 253 1.71 11.53 -6.76
CA LEU A 253 0.30 11.88 -6.91
C LEU A 253 0.03 13.36 -6.64
N CYS A 254 0.64 13.95 -5.60
CA CYS A 254 0.55 15.39 -5.34
C CYS A 254 1.14 16.22 -6.48
N ARG A 255 2.30 15.84 -7.00
CA ARG A 255 2.94 16.53 -8.16
C ARG A 255 2.10 16.40 -9.42
N ALA A 256 1.58 15.21 -9.70
CA ALA A 256 0.69 14.98 -10.84
C ALA A 256 -0.60 15.81 -10.71
N LEU A 257 -1.16 15.91 -9.50
CA LEU A 257 -2.34 16.73 -9.25
C LEU A 257 -2.05 18.21 -9.48
N ALA A 258 -0.91 18.72 -9.00
CA ALA A 258 -0.49 20.08 -9.24
C ALA A 258 -0.31 20.38 -10.74
N ASN A 259 0.25 19.44 -11.52
CA ASN A 259 0.36 19.56 -12.97
C ASN A 259 -1.01 19.63 -13.66
N ILE A 260 -1.94 18.75 -13.28
CA ILE A 260 -3.28 18.65 -13.89
C ILE A 260 -4.14 19.87 -13.55
N LEU A 261 -4.05 20.36 -12.32
CA LEU A 261 -4.80 21.53 -11.87
C LEU A 261 -4.10 22.86 -12.17
N HIS A 262 -2.93 22.83 -12.82
CA HIS A 262 -2.10 24.00 -13.09
C HIS A 262 -1.90 24.89 -11.86
N ILE A 263 -1.68 24.27 -10.70
CA ILE A 263 -1.34 25.01 -9.48
C ILE A 263 0.03 25.66 -9.73
N PRO A 264 0.19 26.98 -9.52
CA PRO A 264 1.49 27.62 -9.71
C PRO A 264 2.50 26.91 -8.78
N ALA A 265 3.52 26.32 -9.40
CA ALA A 265 4.66 25.75 -8.73
C ALA A 265 5.85 26.66 -8.96
N ASP A 266 6.66 26.86 -7.92
CA ASP A 266 7.89 27.66 -8.03
C ASP A 266 8.86 27.01 -9.02
N HIS A 267 9.88 27.76 -9.46
CA HIS A 267 10.90 27.29 -10.42
C HIS A 267 11.63 25.98 -10.01
N GLU A 268 11.45 25.49 -8.78
CA GLU A 268 11.98 24.21 -8.26
C GLU A 268 10.96 23.06 -8.24
N GLY A 269 9.72 23.27 -8.69
CA GLY A 269 8.68 22.23 -8.71
C GLY A 269 8.05 21.93 -7.34
N ASN A 270 8.22 22.83 -6.37
CA ASN A 270 7.50 22.77 -5.10
C ASN A 270 6.10 23.36 -5.26
N VAL A 271 5.09 22.63 -4.79
CA VAL A 271 3.72 23.12 -4.70
C VAL A 271 3.67 24.08 -3.51
N GLU A 272 3.41 25.36 -3.75
CA GLU A 272 3.16 26.34 -2.68
C GLU A 272 1.83 26.00 -1.99
N CYS A 273 1.88 25.07 -1.03
CA CYS A 273 0.83 24.95 -0.03
C CYS A 273 1.05 26.05 1.01
N ASN A 274 0.49 27.24 0.77
CA ASN A 274 0.33 28.23 1.83
C ASN A 274 -0.62 27.67 2.88
N LEU A 275 -0.07 26.98 3.89
CA LEU A 275 -0.75 26.72 5.15
C LEU A 275 -0.90 28.07 5.86
N SER A 276 -2.03 28.74 5.63
CA SER A 276 -2.46 29.90 6.42
C SER A 276 -3.37 29.45 7.55
#